data_AF-A0AAE0FI55-F1
#
_entry.id   AF-A0AAE0FI55-F1
#
_cell.length_a   1.000
_cell.length_b   1.000
_cell.length_c   1.000
_cell.angle_alpha   90.00
_cell.angle_beta   90.00
_cell.angle_gamma   90.00
#
_symmetry.space_group_name_H-M   'P 1'
#
loop_
_entity.id
_entity.type
_entity.pdbx_description
1 polymer ?
#
loop_
_entity_poly.entity_id
_entity_poly.type
_entity_poly.pdbx_seq_one_letter_code
_entity_poly.pdbx_strand_id
1 'polypeptide(L)'
;STAITPPHHVDMEYKCPLEEASEAACRVHRWTGLIAPTQIMQAVEKCKGWISDGSTPWAVVNVWGFADTPVAWGSTEHGFTSGGENDYSVLLLPGDQYISFCATE
;
A
#
# COMPACT_ATOMS: atom_id res chain seq x y z
N SER A 1 7.94 37.76 20.59
CA SER A 1 7.95 36.88 19.40
C SER A 1 7.04 35.72 19.73
N THR A 2 5.80 35.79 19.25
CA THR A 2 4.75 34.82 19.57
C THR A 2 4.91 33.64 18.62
N ALA A 3 5.29 32.48 19.14
CA ALA A 3 5.33 31.26 18.33
C ALA A 3 3.89 30.80 18.07
N ILE A 4 3.51 30.77 16.80
CA ILE A 4 2.23 30.27 16.32
C ILE A 4 2.33 28.74 16.36
N THR A 5 1.63 28.11 17.31
CA THR A 5 1.42 26.66 17.33
C THR A 5 0.53 26.30 16.13
N PRO A 6 0.95 25.38 15.23
CA PRO A 6 0.09 24.96 14.13
C PRO A 6 -1.18 24.28 14.68
N PRO A 7 -2.36 24.55 14.12
CA PRO A 7 -3.61 24.08 14.70
C PRO A 7 -3.89 22.62 14.25
N HIS A 8 -4.30 21.79 15.21
CA HIS A 8 -4.93 20.47 15.03
C HIS A 8 -4.08 19.32 14.48
N HIS A 9 -3.21 18.74 15.32
CA HIS A 9 -2.91 17.31 15.20
C HIS A 9 -4.15 16.57 15.72
N VAL A 10 -4.99 16.07 14.81
CA VAL A 10 -6.07 15.15 15.19
C VAL A 10 -5.40 13.81 15.44
N ASP A 11 -5.30 13.42 16.71
CA ASP A 11 -4.92 12.05 17.07
C ASP A 11 -6.06 11.12 16.60
N MET A 12 -5.99 10.66 15.36
CA MET A 12 -6.86 9.59 14.88
C MET A 12 -6.44 8.31 15.59
N GLU A 13 -7.17 7.95 16.64
CA GLU A 13 -6.96 6.72 17.38
C GLU A 13 -7.41 5.53 16.51
N TYR A 14 -6.49 4.98 15.73
CA TYR A 14 -6.72 3.74 14.99
C TYR A 14 -6.87 2.59 16.00
N LYS A 15 -8.03 1.92 15.98
CA LYS A 15 -8.26 0.69 16.76
C LYS A 15 -8.16 -0.51 15.85
N CYS A 16 -7.32 -1.47 16.24
CA CYS A 16 -7.24 -2.75 15.56
C CYS A 16 -8.63 -3.43 15.61
N PRO A 17 -9.18 -3.89 14.48
CA PRO A 17 -10.50 -4.53 14.45
C PRO A 17 -10.52 -5.92 15.10
N LEU A 18 -9.36 -6.47 15.44
CA LEU A 18 -9.23 -7.78 16.09
C LEU A 18 -8.85 -7.58 17.57
N GLU A 19 -9.72 -8.03 18.47
CA GLU A 19 -9.50 -7.97 19.91
C GLU A 19 -8.33 -8.89 20.36
N GLU A 20 -8.01 -9.92 19.58
CA GLU A 20 -6.94 -10.90 19.86
C GLU A 20 -5.67 -10.69 19.02
N ALA A 21 -5.42 -9.49 18.49
CA ALA A 21 -4.20 -9.23 17.74
C ALA A 21 -2.96 -9.46 18.62
N SER A 22 -2.29 -10.60 18.45
CA SER A 22 -1.02 -10.88 19.13
C SER A 22 0.05 -9.93 18.61
N GLU A 23 0.88 -9.38 19.50
CA GLU A 23 2.07 -8.62 19.11
C GLU A 23 3.03 -9.52 18.32
N ALA A 24 2.96 -9.45 17.00
CA ALA A 24 3.88 -10.09 16.09
C ALA A 24 4.92 -9.09 15.59
N ALA A 25 6.16 -9.53 15.43
CA ALA A 25 7.20 -8.71 14.81
C ALA A 25 6.80 -8.40 13.35
N CYS A 26 6.47 -7.15 13.06
CA CYS A 26 6.17 -6.67 11.72
C CYS A 26 7.39 -5.95 11.14
N ARG A 27 7.78 -6.33 9.92
CA ARG A 27 8.86 -5.64 9.18
C ARG A 27 8.25 -4.82 8.05
N VAL A 28 8.42 -3.49 8.14
CA VAL A 28 7.89 -2.54 7.15
C VAL A 28 9.03 -1.92 6.36
N HIS A 29 8.85 -1.86 5.04
CA HIS A 29 9.74 -1.16 4.12
C HIS A 29 8.95 -0.12 3.35
N ARG A 30 9.49 1.11 3.27
CA ARG A 30 8.87 2.21 2.53
C ARG A 30 9.84 2.76 1.51
N TRP A 31 9.39 2.81 0.26
CA TRP A 31 10.09 3.45 -0.85
C TRP A 31 9.25 4.60 -1.36
N THR A 32 9.90 5.70 -1.76
CA THR A 32 9.24 6.89 -2.29
C THR A 32 10.00 7.41 -3.49
N GLY A 33 9.28 7.91 -4.50
CA GLY A 33 9.86 8.45 -5.73
C GLY A 33 9.26 7.78 -6.97
N LEU A 34 9.96 7.91 -8.09
CA LEU A 34 9.54 7.29 -9.35
C LEU A 34 9.96 5.81 -9.36
N ILE A 35 9.02 4.94 -8.98
CA ILE A 35 9.23 3.50 -8.92
C ILE A 35 8.61 2.87 -10.17
N ALA A 36 9.43 2.16 -10.95
CA ALA A 36 8.97 1.46 -12.13
C ALA A 36 8.10 0.25 -11.75
N PRO A 37 7.09 -0.12 -12.56
CA PRO A 37 6.28 -1.32 -12.31
C PRO A 37 7.11 -2.61 -12.17
N THR A 38 8.22 -2.71 -12.89
CA THR A 38 9.16 -3.85 -12.77
C THR A 38 9.79 -3.96 -11.38
N GLN A 39 10.05 -2.83 -10.72
CA GLN A 39 10.57 -2.81 -9.35
C GLN A 39 9.50 -3.23 -8.33
N ILE A 40 8.23 -2.88 -8.58
CA ILE A 40 7.10 -3.36 -7.79
C ILE A 40 6.98 -4.88 -7.92
N MET A 41 7.05 -5.41 -9.15
CA MET A 41 7.03 -6.86 -9.37
C MET A 41 8.19 -7.58 -8.68
N GLN A 42 9.40 -7.00 -8.69
CA GLN A 42 10.53 -7.55 -7.94
C GLN A 42 10.29 -7.59 -6.43
N ALA A 43 9.61 -6.58 -5.87
CA ALA A 43 9.23 -6.57 -4.46
C ALA A 43 8.21 -7.68 -4.16
N VAL A 44 7.20 -7.86 -5.03
CA VAL A 44 6.22 -8.95 -4.92
C VAL A 44 6.90 -10.32 -4.95
N GLU A 45 7.77 -10.57 -5.92
CA GLU A 45 8.50 -11.85 -6.02
C GLU A 45 9.37 -12.12 -4.79
N LYS A 46 9.99 -11.08 -4.23
CA LYS A 46 10.75 -11.21 -2.98
C LYS A 46 9.85 -11.58 -1.79
N CYS A 47 8.68 -10.96 -1.71
CA CYS A 47 7.68 -11.30 -0.69
C CYS A 47 7.19 -12.74 -0.84
N LYS A 48 6.93 -13.20 -2.07
CA LYS A 48 6.58 -14.60 -2.34
C LYS A 48 7.68 -15.56 -1.87
N GLY A 49 8.95 -15.24 -2.14
CA GLY A 49 10.09 -16.02 -1.65
C GLY A 49 10.16 -16.12 -0.12
N TRP A 50 9.87 -15.02 0.59
CA TRP A 50 9.81 -15.07 2.05
C TRP A 50 8.65 -15.92 2.59
N ILE A 51 7.52 -15.95 1.88
CA ILE A 51 6.37 -16.79 2.24
C ILE A 51 6.67 -18.27 1.96
N SER A 52 7.26 -18.58 0.79
CA SER A 52 7.60 -19.96 0.42
C SER A 52 8.61 -20.59 1.37
N ASP A 53 9.57 -19.78 1.84
CA ASP A 53 10.63 -20.24 2.74
C ASP A 53 10.19 -20.22 4.22
N GLY A 54 8.93 -19.86 4.50
CA GLY A 54 8.36 -19.82 5.85
C GLY A 54 8.89 -18.67 6.73
N SER A 55 9.58 -17.69 6.15
CA SER A 55 10.11 -16.53 6.86
C SER A 55 9.01 -15.56 7.33
N THR A 56 7.88 -15.53 6.62
CA THR A 56 6.68 -14.76 7.00
C THR A 56 5.42 -15.53 6.61
N PRO A 57 4.34 -15.51 7.42
CA PRO A 57 3.09 -16.20 7.09
C PRO A 57 2.33 -15.54 5.93
N TRP A 58 2.53 -14.24 5.72
CA TRP A 58 1.92 -13.44 4.66
C TRP A 58 2.75 -12.18 4.43
N ALA A 59 2.46 -11.45 3.35
CA ALA A 59 3.05 -10.15 3.10
C ALA A 59 2.04 -9.24 2.39
N VAL A 60 2.16 -7.93 2.57
CA VAL A 60 1.34 -6.94 1.85
C VAL A 60 2.23 -5.96 1.11
N VAL A 61 1.90 -5.70 -0.15
CA VAL A 61 2.55 -4.66 -0.96
C VAL A 61 1.52 -3.58 -1.23
N ASN A 62 1.76 -2.39 -0.68
CA ASN A 62 0.94 -1.20 -0.91
C ASN A 62 1.65 -0.32 -1.93
N VAL A 63 0.93 0.05 -2.98
CA VAL A 63 1.41 0.96 -4.02
C VAL A 63 0.49 2.16 -4.02
N TRP A 64 1.10 3.33 -3.83
CA TRP A 64 0.41 4.60 -3.94
C TRP A 64 0.84 5.28 -5.24
N GLY A 65 -0.14 5.60 -6.08
CA GLY A 65 0.05 6.29 -7.33
C GLY A 65 0.36 7.77 -7.15
N PHE A 66 0.50 8.48 -8.26
CA PHE A 66 0.54 9.95 -8.22
C PHE A 66 -0.87 10.48 -8.51
N ALA A 67 -1.32 11.48 -7.73
CA ALA A 67 -2.62 12.13 -7.90
C ALA A 67 -2.83 12.70 -9.32
N ASP A 68 -1.75 13.14 -9.97
CA ASP A 68 -1.79 13.82 -11.27
C ASP A 68 -1.40 12.90 -12.46
N THR A 69 -1.68 11.59 -12.42
CA THR A 69 -1.45 10.74 -13.61
C THR A 69 -2.64 10.77 -14.59
N PRO A 70 -2.45 11.19 -15.87
CA PRO A 70 -3.55 11.31 -16.83
C PRO A 70 -4.06 9.96 -17.37
N VAL A 71 -3.28 8.89 -17.23
CA VAL A 71 -3.70 7.52 -17.60
C VAL A 71 -3.14 6.56 -16.56
N ALA A 72 -4.04 6.01 -15.78
CA ALA A 72 -3.77 5.28 -14.56
C ALA A 72 -3.83 3.75 -14.79
N TRP A 73 -4.78 3.32 -15.63
CA TRP A 73 -4.98 1.93 -16.05
C TRP A 73 -5.25 1.88 -17.54
N GLY A 74 -4.60 0.96 -18.26
CA GLY A 74 -4.72 0.85 -19.72
C GLY A 74 -6.17 0.97 -20.22
N SER A 75 -6.38 1.87 -21.18
CA SER A 75 -7.63 2.16 -21.92
C SER A 75 -8.83 2.75 -21.15
N THR A 76 -8.75 3.00 -19.85
CA THR A 76 -9.82 3.75 -19.17
C THR A 76 -9.49 5.23 -19.17
N GLU A 77 -10.01 5.94 -20.19
CA GLU A 77 -9.96 7.40 -20.29
C GLU A 77 -10.77 7.97 -19.11
N HIS A 78 -10.09 8.57 -18.12
CA HIS A 78 -10.77 9.25 -17.04
C HIS A 78 -11.52 10.44 -17.64
N GLY A 79 -12.85 10.42 -17.51
CA GLY A 79 -13.65 11.64 -17.57
C GLY A 79 -13.04 12.66 -16.62
N PHE A 80 -12.96 13.89 -17.09
CA PHE A 80 -12.30 15.10 -16.56
C PHE A 80 -12.56 15.48 -15.07
N THR A 81 -13.06 14.59 -14.21
CA THR A 81 -13.51 14.88 -12.84
C THR A 81 -13.12 13.85 -11.77
N SER A 82 -12.33 12.82 -12.07
CA SER A 82 -11.90 11.82 -11.06
C SER A 82 -10.37 11.70 -11.04
N GLY A 83 -9.74 11.96 -9.90
CA GLY A 83 -8.28 11.91 -9.72
C GLY A 83 -7.69 10.56 -10.15
N GLY A 84 -6.59 10.60 -10.90
CA GLY A 84 -5.91 9.42 -11.44
C GLY A 84 -5.04 8.71 -10.40
N GLU A 85 -5.53 8.57 -9.17
CA GLU A 85 -4.82 7.87 -8.10
C GLU A 85 -4.85 6.36 -8.37
N ASN A 86 -3.66 5.73 -8.40
CA ASN A 86 -3.47 4.31 -8.70
C ASN A 86 -3.14 3.53 -7.44
N ASP A 87 -3.97 3.72 -6.42
CA ASP A 87 -3.71 3.18 -5.11
C ASP A 87 -4.24 1.74 -5.04
N TYR A 88 -3.33 0.80 -4.85
CA TYR A 88 -3.68 -0.60 -4.70
C TYR A 88 -2.82 -1.30 -3.66
N SER A 89 -3.43 -2.30 -3.03
CA SER A 89 -2.79 -3.19 -2.07
C SER A 89 -2.92 -4.62 -2.53
N VAL A 90 -1.82 -5.36 -2.54
CA VAL A 90 -1.81 -6.80 -2.82
C VAL A 90 -1.40 -7.54 -1.55
N LEU A 91 -2.34 -8.30 -0.99
CA LEU A 91 -2.09 -9.26 0.09
C LEU A 91 -1.67 -10.59 -0.51
N LEU A 92 -0.47 -11.06 -0.16
CA LEU A 92 0.12 -12.32 -0.61
C LEU A 92 -0.02 -13.37 0.50
N LEU A 93 -0.52 -14.55 0.13
CA LEU A 93 -0.80 -15.67 1.02
C LEU A 93 0.01 -16.92 0.57
N PRO A 94 0.18 -17.91 1.45
CA PRO A 94 0.81 -19.18 1.09
C PRO A 94 0.13 -19.86 -0.10
N GLY A 95 0.89 -20.63 -0.88
CA GLY A 95 0.36 -21.36 -2.04
C GLY A 95 0.10 -20.48 -3.27
N ASP A 96 0.84 -19.37 -3.40
CA ASP A 96 0.73 -18.41 -4.53
C ASP A 96 -0.68 -17.79 -4.67
N GLN A 97 -1.40 -17.68 -3.54
CA GLN A 97 -2.69 -17.03 -3.46
C GLN A 97 -2.51 -15.53 -3.19
N TYR A 98 -3.39 -14.69 -3.75
CA TYR A 98 -3.37 -13.26 -3.48
C TYR A 98 -4.77 -12.64 -3.46
N ILE A 99 -4.90 -11.52 -2.75
CA ILE A 99 -6.08 -10.66 -2.74
C ILE A 99 -5.62 -9.25 -3.14
N SER A 100 -6.26 -8.66 -4.14
CA SER A 100 -6.00 -7.27 -4.55
C SER A 100 -7.13 -6.36 -4.10
N PHE A 101 -6.76 -5.27 -3.43
CA PHE A 101 -7.65 -4.17 -3.10
C PHE A 101 -7.27 -2.98 -3.98
N CYS A 102 -8.24 -2.41 -4.70
CA CYS A 102 -8.05 -1.16 -5.43
C CYS A 102 -8.87 -0.09 -4.72
N ALA A 103 -8.25 1.04 -4.41
CA ALA A 103 -8.98 2.22 -4.01
C ALA A 103 -9.34 3.00 -5.28
N THR A 104 -10.63 3.23 -5.49
CA THR A 104 -11.15 4.16 -6.50
C THR A 104 -12.04 5.15 -5.77
N GLU A 105 -11.73 6.44 -5.87
CA GLU A 105 -12.64 7.50 -5.40
C GLU A 105 -13.95 7.54 -6.22
#